data_AF-A0A520AKX3-F1
#
_entry.id   AF-A0A520AKX3-F1
#
_cell.length_a   1.000
_cell.length_b   1.000
_cell.length_c   1.000
_cell.angle_alpha   90.00
_cell.angle_beta   90.00
_cell.angle_gamma   90.00
#
_symmetry.space_group_name_H-M   'P 1'
#
loop_
_entity.id
_entity.type
_entity.pdbx_description
1 polymer ?
#
loop_
_entity_poly.entity_id
_entity_poly.type
_entity_poly.pdbx_seq_one_letter_code
_entity_poly.pdbx_strand_id
1 'polypeptide(L)'
;MPEALRLDSIYYEEDVNWSLVVIGFEAEFAKLKDQNFDIERDLAHQTARHWRPCQYGAFTGEVITPSDSYVLKKVEILEASIGEIGVRSASGDWADWVPKGKVGVTGQRIVGCDHLGFVRYEGPDFPGLCDAARYDSTRPVNTFAALGVELLPSP
;
A
#
# COMPACT_ATOMS: atom_id res chain seq x y z
N MET A 1 25.08 -3.26 8.68
CA MET A 1 23.78 -3.83 8.27
C MET A 1 24.05 -5.07 7.45
N PRO A 2 23.41 -6.23 7.72
CA PRO A 2 23.43 -7.38 6.82
C PRO A 2 23.01 -7.00 5.39
N GLU A 3 23.60 -7.64 4.38
CA GLU A 3 23.38 -7.30 2.97
C GLU A 3 21.90 -7.41 2.57
N ALA A 4 21.23 -8.50 2.96
CA ALA A 4 19.81 -8.73 2.67
C ALA A 4 18.86 -7.68 3.27
N LEU A 5 19.30 -6.93 4.28
CA LEU A 5 18.51 -5.90 4.96
C LEU A 5 18.92 -4.48 4.55
N ARG A 6 19.90 -4.33 3.64
CA ARG A 6 20.36 -3.02 3.19
C ARG A 6 19.32 -2.40 2.26
N LEU A 7 19.10 -1.10 2.40
CA LEU A 7 18.26 -0.30 1.52
C LEU A 7 19.15 0.59 0.65
N ASP A 8 18.84 0.71 -0.64
CA ASP A 8 19.56 1.56 -1.59
C ASP A 8 19.14 3.05 -1.48
N SER A 9 18.05 3.32 -0.77
CA SER A 9 17.52 4.67 -0.59
C SER A 9 18.28 5.44 0.50
N ILE A 10 18.45 6.74 0.28
CA ILE A 10 18.94 7.68 1.31
C ILE A 10 17.87 8.05 2.34
N TYR A 11 16.60 7.74 2.07
CA TYR A 11 15.48 8.03 2.95
C TYR A 11 15.26 6.89 3.94
N TYR A 12 15.20 7.25 5.21
CA TYR A 12 14.88 6.35 6.31
C TYR A 12 13.45 6.60 6.76
N GLU A 13 12.54 5.68 6.41
CA GLU A 13 11.17 5.69 6.92
C GLU A 13 11.17 5.19 8.37
N GLU A 14 11.05 6.10 9.32
CA GLU A 14 11.27 5.83 10.75
C GLU A 14 10.37 4.72 11.27
N ASP A 15 9.09 4.72 10.89
CA ASP A 15 8.07 3.80 11.38
C ASP A 15 8.22 2.36 10.85
N VAL A 16 9.06 2.16 9.82
CA VAL A 16 9.25 0.86 9.15
C VAL A 16 10.68 0.38 9.26
N ASN A 17 11.66 1.22 8.92
CA ASN A 17 13.04 0.77 8.69
C ASN A 17 13.78 0.45 10.00
N TRP A 18 13.29 0.90 11.16
CA TRP A 18 13.80 0.51 12.48
C TRP A 18 13.78 -1.02 12.67
N SER A 19 12.73 -1.65 12.13
CA SER A 19 12.54 -3.10 12.24
C SER A 19 13.69 -3.89 11.63
N LEU A 20 14.26 -3.40 10.51
CA LEU A 20 15.38 -4.05 9.84
C LEU A 20 16.63 -4.03 10.73
N VAL A 21 16.85 -2.92 11.46
CA VAL A 21 18.01 -2.79 12.35
C VAL A 21 17.87 -3.75 13.53
N VAL A 22 16.70 -3.81 14.15
CA VAL A 22 16.43 -4.73 15.25
C VAL A 22 16.67 -6.17 14.82
N ILE A 23 16.07 -6.60 13.70
CA ILE A 23 16.22 -7.96 13.16
C ILE A 23 17.68 -8.28 12.79
N GLY A 24 18.37 -7.32 12.16
CA GLY A 24 19.74 -7.51 11.72
C GLY A 24 20.77 -7.65 12.84
N PHE A 25 20.42 -7.22 14.07
CA PHE A 25 21.31 -7.16 15.23
C PHE A 25 20.65 -7.73 16.50
N GLU A 26 19.72 -8.67 16.36
CA GLU A 26 18.97 -9.22 17.50
C GLU A 26 19.89 -9.79 18.60
N ALA A 27 20.97 -10.46 18.19
CA ALA A 27 21.93 -11.04 19.12
C ALA A 27 22.68 -9.98 19.93
N GLU A 28 22.92 -8.80 19.36
CA GLU A 28 23.50 -7.65 20.04
C GLU A 28 22.50 -7.01 20.99
N PHE A 29 21.27 -6.78 20.55
CA PHE A 29 20.21 -6.21 21.39
C PHE A 29 19.85 -7.12 22.57
N ALA A 30 19.79 -8.44 22.37
CA ALA A 30 19.53 -9.41 23.44
C ALA A 30 20.57 -9.32 24.59
N LYS A 31 21.80 -8.88 24.30
CA LYS A 31 22.85 -8.70 25.33
C LYS A 31 22.61 -7.47 26.22
N LEU A 32 21.81 -6.49 25.76
CA LEU A 32 21.50 -5.29 26.53
C LEU A 32 20.53 -5.57 27.69
N LYS A 33 19.86 -6.73 27.69
CA LYS A 33 18.94 -7.18 28.73
C LYS A 33 17.81 -6.19 29.02
N ASP A 34 17.34 -5.50 27.98
CA ASP A 34 16.10 -4.72 28.07
C ASP A 34 14.92 -5.66 28.33
N GLN A 35 14.10 -5.34 29.32
CA GLN A 35 12.95 -6.15 29.74
C GLN A 35 11.87 -6.22 28.67
N ASN A 36 11.82 -5.25 27.75
CA ASN A 36 10.82 -5.16 26.70
C ASN A 36 11.32 -5.66 25.35
N PHE A 37 12.58 -6.14 25.27
CA PHE A 37 13.19 -6.48 23.98
C PHE A 37 12.44 -7.59 23.23
N ASP A 38 11.85 -8.56 23.93
CA ASP A 38 11.05 -9.60 23.28
C ASP A 38 9.84 -9.02 22.54
N ILE A 39 9.18 -8.01 23.11
CA ILE A 39 8.05 -7.32 22.47
C ILE A 39 8.54 -6.52 21.27
N GLU A 40 9.64 -5.78 21.42
CA GLU A 40 10.23 -4.99 20.34
C GLU A 40 10.69 -5.87 19.17
N ARG A 41 11.35 -6.99 19.46
CA ARG A 41 11.75 -7.99 18.46
C ARG A 41 10.54 -8.51 17.70
N ASP A 42 9.49 -8.94 18.40
CA ASP A 42 8.30 -9.49 17.75
C ASP A 42 7.60 -8.43 16.87
N LEU A 43 7.54 -7.17 17.33
CA LEU A 43 7.05 -6.04 16.54
C LEU A 43 7.94 -5.77 15.32
N ALA A 44 9.26 -5.90 15.45
CA ALA A 44 10.18 -5.73 14.33
C ALA A 44 9.92 -6.79 13.25
N HIS A 45 9.84 -8.08 13.61
CA HIS A 45 9.53 -9.15 12.65
C HIS A 45 8.20 -8.91 11.94
N GLN A 46 7.14 -8.57 12.69
CA GLN A 46 5.84 -8.28 12.08
C GLN A 46 5.91 -7.08 11.13
N THR A 47 6.56 -6.00 11.55
CA THR A 47 6.72 -4.78 10.74
C THR A 47 7.48 -5.09 9.45
N ALA A 48 8.63 -5.75 9.54
CA ALA A 48 9.44 -6.09 8.37
C ALA A 48 8.71 -7.07 7.43
N ARG A 49 8.02 -8.08 7.97
CA ARG A 49 7.20 -9.02 7.16
C ARG A 49 6.10 -8.29 6.39
N HIS A 50 5.41 -7.34 7.01
CA HIS A 50 4.31 -6.63 6.37
C HIS A 50 4.74 -5.52 5.40
N TRP A 51 5.85 -4.81 5.68
CA TRP A 51 6.25 -3.60 4.95
C TRP A 51 7.53 -3.73 4.13
N ARG A 52 8.38 -4.71 4.45
CA ARG A 52 9.64 -5.05 3.75
C ARG A 52 9.75 -6.56 3.48
N PRO A 53 8.70 -7.20 2.91
CA PRO A 53 8.62 -8.65 2.78
C PRO A 53 9.81 -9.25 2.00
N CYS A 54 10.32 -8.54 0.99
CA CYS A 54 11.47 -8.99 0.20
C CYS A 54 12.75 -9.06 1.05
N GLN A 55 13.08 -7.99 1.78
CA GLN A 55 14.25 -7.96 2.67
C GLN A 55 14.10 -8.98 3.80
N TYR A 56 12.90 -9.05 4.39
CA TYR A 56 12.60 -9.98 5.47
C TYR A 56 12.82 -11.43 5.03
N GLY A 57 12.18 -11.85 3.93
CA GLY A 57 12.33 -13.21 3.41
C GLY A 57 13.75 -13.53 2.94
N ALA A 58 14.45 -12.56 2.33
CA ALA A 58 15.85 -12.74 1.94
C ALA A 58 16.80 -12.93 3.14
N PHE A 59 16.51 -12.27 4.27
CA PHE A 59 17.33 -12.38 5.48
C PHE A 59 17.01 -13.62 6.30
N THR A 60 15.74 -13.96 6.48
CA THR A 60 15.30 -15.10 7.31
C THR A 60 15.27 -16.42 6.55
N GLY A 61 15.24 -16.37 5.22
CA GLY A 61 14.97 -17.53 4.37
C GLY A 61 13.49 -17.93 4.34
N GLU A 62 12.60 -17.17 4.99
CA GLU A 62 11.15 -17.42 4.94
C GLU A 62 10.58 -17.03 3.56
N VAL A 63 9.70 -17.88 3.02
CA VAL A 63 8.89 -17.52 1.85
C VAL A 63 7.68 -16.73 2.34
N ILE A 64 7.62 -15.44 1.99
CA ILE A 64 6.53 -14.55 2.39
C ILE A 64 5.50 -14.49 1.27
N THR A 65 4.24 -14.79 1.60
CA THR A 65 3.14 -14.79 0.65
C THR A 65 2.21 -13.59 0.85
N PRO A 66 1.29 -13.30 -0.09
CA PRO A 66 0.27 -12.26 0.10
C PRO A 66 -0.57 -12.40 1.37
N SER A 67 -0.81 -13.61 1.89
CA SER A 67 -1.51 -13.78 3.17
C SER A 67 -0.69 -13.33 4.39
N ASP A 68 0.64 -13.28 4.26
CA ASP A 68 1.57 -12.96 5.34
C ASP A 68 1.93 -11.47 5.38
N SER A 69 1.69 -10.73 4.29
CA SER A 69 2.17 -9.37 4.11
C SER A 69 1.10 -8.45 3.56
N TYR A 70 0.87 -7.32 4.25
CA TYR A 70 -0.11 -6.33 3.81
C TYR A 70 0.29 -5.72 2.47
N VAL A 71 1.60 -5.44 2.28
CA VAL A 71 2.12 -4.91 1.03
C VAL A 71 1.97 -5.91 -0.10
N LEU A 72 2.33 -7.19 0.08
CA LEU A 72 2.18 -8.18 -1.00
C LEU A 72 0.71 -8.40 -1.37
N LYS A 73 -0.20 -8.43 -0.39
CA LYS A 73 -1.65 -8.47 -0.66
C LYS A 73 -2.12 -7.29 -1.49
N LYS A 74 -1.65 -6.09 -1.15
CA LYS A 74 -1.99 -4.86 -1.88
C LYS A 74 -1.44 -4.88 -3.30
N VAL A 75 -0.19 -5.32 -3.48
CA VAL A 75 0.46 -5.47 -4.79
C VAL A 75 -0.31 -6.46 -5.65
N GLU A 76 -0.66 -7.64 -5.12
CA GLU A 76 -1.43 -8.65 -5.85
C GLU A 76 -2.78 -8.11 -6.35
N ILE A 77 -3.51 -7.38 -5.49
CA ILE A 77 -4.78 -6.75 -5.86
C ILE A 77 -4.56 -5.69 -6.96
N LEU A 78 -3.51 -4.88 -6.86
CA LEU A 78 -3.19 -3.84 -7.84
C LEU A 78 -2.76 -4.42 -9.19
N GLU A 79 -1.95 -5.47 -9.17
CA GLU A 79 -1.52 -6.16 -10.38
C GLU A 79 -2.71 -6.80 -11.10
N ALA A 80 -3.65 -7.38 -10.36
CA ALA A 80 -4.90 -7.89 -10.91
C ALA A 80 -5.80 -6.79 -11.53
N SER A 81 -5.65 -5.53 -11.10
CA SER A 81 -6.40 -4.37 -11.61
C SER A 81 -5.68 -3.58 -12.72
N ILE A 82 -4.53 -4.05 -13.22
CA ILE A 82 -3.83 -3.38 -14.33
C ILE A 82 -4.74 -3.32 -15.57
N GLY A 83 -4.79 -2.14 -16.20
CA GLY A 83 -5.66 -1.84 -17.33
C GLY A 83 -7.01 -1.22 -16.94
N GLU A 84 -7.47 -1.41 -15.70
CA GLU A 84 -8.67 -0.73 -15.18
C GLU A 84 -8.43 0.75 -14.93
N ILE A 85 -9.51 1.51 -14.80
CA ILE A 85 -9.47 2.92 -14.37
C ILE A 85 -9.54 2.94 -12.85
N GLY A 86 -8.41 3.26 -12.20
CA GLY A 86 -8.33 3.45 -10.75
C GLY A 86 -8.65 4.90 -10.38
N VAL A 87 -9.37 5.09 -9.27
CA VAL A 87 -9.65 6.43 -8.72
C VAL A 87 -8.34 7.05 -8.20
N ARG A 88 -8.07 8.29 -8.62
CA ARG A 88 -6.95 9.11 -8.13
C ARG A 88 -7.37 10.19 -7.15
N SER A 89 -8.56 10.75 -7.33
CA SER A 89 -9.10 11.79 -6.46
C SER A 89 -10.60 11.67 -6.37
N ALA A 90 -11.15 12.15 -5.26
CA ALA A 90 -12.58 12.22 -5.05
C ALA A 90 -13.00 13.57 -4.47
N SER A 91 -14.23 13.97 -4.79
CA SER A 91 -14.89 15.17 -4.31
C SER A 91 -16.27 14.78 -3.77
N GLY A 92 -16.61 15.31 -2.59
CA GLY A 92 -17.93 15.10 -2.00
C GLY A 92 -18.98 16.02 -2.61
N ASP A 93 -20.19 15.96 -2.06
CA ASP A 93 -21.33 16.79 -2.45
C ASP A 93 -21.19 18.29 -2.11
N TRP A 94 -20.07 18.68 -1.49
CA TRP A 94 -19.67 20.06 -1.32
C TRP A 94 -19.19 20.72 -2.62
N ALA A 95 -18.85 19.94 -3.65
CA ALA A 95 -18.40 20.46 -4.94
C ALA A 95 -19.60 20.71 -5.86
N ASP A 96 -19.62 21.87 -6.55
CA ASP A 96 -20.76 22.32 -7.37
C ASP A 96 -21.22 21.33 -8.45
N TRP A 97 -20.33 20.45 -8.91
CA TRP A 97 -20.59 19.47 -9.96
C TRP A 97 -21.00 18.09 -9.42
N VAL A 98 -20.98 17.88 -8.10
CA VAL A 98 -21.29 16.59 -7.46
C VAL A 98 -22.69 16.63 -6.85
N PRO A 99 -23.64 15.82 -7.34
CA PRO A 99 -24.98 15.76 -6.76
C PRO A 99 -24.97 15.26 -5.31
N LYS A 100 -25.95 15.70 -4.52
CA LYS A 100 -26.13 15.21 -3.15
C LYS A 100 -26.25 13.69 -3.10
N GLY A 101 -25.49 13.06 -2.20
CA GLY A 101 -25.45 11.60 -2.03
C GLY A 101 -24.55 10.85 -3.03
N LYS A 102 -23.86 11.58 -3.93
CA LYS A 102 -22.83 11.05 -4.83
C LYS A 102 -21.44 11.48 -4.38
N VAL A 103 -20.44 10.80 -4.94
CA VAL A 103 -19.03 11.18 -4.89
C VAL A 103 -18.55 11.34 -6.31
N GLY A 104 -17.99 12.51 -6.60
CA GLY A 104 -17.27 12.77 -7.83
C GLY A 104 -15.90 12.13 -7.77
N VAL A 105 -15.50 11.41 -8.81
CA VAL A 105 -14.20 10.76 -8.90
C VAL A 105 -13.49 11.15 -10.19
N THR A 106 -12.18 11.30 -10.10
CA THR A 106 -11.31 11.35 -11.28
C THR A 106 -10.40 10.15 -11.22
N GLY A 107 -10.37 9.37 -12.29
CA GLY A 107 -9.55 8.18 -12.40
C GLY A 107 -8.64 8.19 -13.61
N GLN A 108 -7.66 7.31 -13.59
CA GLN A 108 -6.70 7.13 -14.67
C GLN A 108 -6.39 5.64 -14.84
N ARG A 109 -5.85 5.23 -15.99
CA ARG A 109 -5.57 3.81 -16.21
C ARG A 109 -4.41 3.35 -15.33
N ILE A 110 -4.61 2.24 -14.63
CA ILE A 110 -3.56 1.59 -13.84
C ILE A 110 -2.62 0.87 -14.80
N VAL A 111 -1.32 1.14 -14.69
CA VAL A 111 -0.28 0.48 -15.50
C VAL A 111 0.69 -0.36 -14.67
N GLY A 112 0.57 -0.29 -13.35
CA GLY A 112 1.33 -1.12 -12.42
C GLY A 112 1.37 -0.52 -11.03
N CYS A 113 2.25 -1.04 -10.19
CA CYS A 113 2.59 -0.46 -8.90
C CYS A 113 4.08 -0.60 -8.61
N ASP A 114 4.57 0.04 -7.54
CA ASP A 114 5.90 -0.21 -7.00
C ASP A 114 5.89 -1.32 -5.94
N HIS A 115 7.04 -1.59 -5.32
CA HIS A 115 7.19 -2.63 -4.31
C HIS A 115 6.43 -2.37 -3.00
N LEU A 116 5.86 -1.17 -2.82
CA LEU A 116 4.99 -0.82 -1.68
C LEU A 116 3.50 -0.82 -2.06
N GLY A 117 3.17 -1.16 -3.30
CA GLY A 117 1.82 -1.06 -3.81
C GLY A 117 1.35 0.39 -3.97
N PHE A 118 2.26 1.33 -4.26
CA PHE A 118 1.86 2.63 -4.78
C PHE A 118 1.57 2.52 -6.27
N VAL A 119 0.37 2.93 -6.65
CA VAL A 119 -0.16 2.75 -8.01
C VAL A 119 0.54 3.68 -9.00
N ARG A 120 0.89 3.13 -10.15
CA ARG A 120 1.35 3.88 -11.33
C ARG A 120 0.19 4.01 -12.31
N TYR A 121 0.02 5.22 -12.81
CA TYR A 121 -1.09 5.60 -13.68
C TYR A 121 -0.57 6.16 -15.01
N GLU A 122 -1.33 5.97 -16.09
CA GLU A 122 -1.02 6.53 -17.40
C GLU A 122 -2.30 6.93 -18.17
N GLY A 123 -2.16 7.85 -19.12
CA GLY A 123 -3.22 8.23 -20.05
C GLY A 123 -4.03 9.45 -19.59
N PRO A 124 -5.20 9.71 -20.20
CA PRO A 124 -6.04 10.84 -19.83
C PRO A 124 -6.77 10.58 -18.50
N ASP A 125 -7.22 11.66 -17.89
CA ASP A 125 -8.11 11.60 -16.73
C ASP A 125 -9.56 11.32 -17.19
N PHE A 126 -10.24 10.48 -16.42
CA PHE A 126 -11.65 10.13 -16.62
C PHE A 126 -12.47 10.65 -15.44
N PRO A 127 -13.30 11.69 -15.61
CA PRO A 127 -14.22 12.14 -14.57
C PRO A 127 -15.46 11.24 -14.52
N GLY A 128 -16.03 11.05 -13.34
CA GLY A 128 -17.24 10.27 -13.14
C GLY A 128 -17.90 10.48 -11.79
N LEU A 129 -19.07 9.86 -11.62
CA LEU A 129 -19.85 9.88 -10.39
C LEU A 129 -20.09 8.45 -9.89
N CYS A 130 -20.05 8.24 -8.58
CA CYS A 130 -20.51 7.00 -7.94
C CYS A 130 -21.33 7.31 -6.69
N ASP A 131 -22.07 6.31 -6.18
CA ASP A 131 -22.80 6.45 -4.92
C ASP A 131 -21.84 6.59 -3.74
N ALA A 132 -22.10 7.53 -2.84
CA ALA A 132 -21.25 7.76 -1.67
C ALA A 132 -21.08 6.49 -0.80
N ALA A 133 -22.16 5.71 -0.65
CA ALA A 133 -22.14 4.44 0.07
C ALA A 133 -21.27 3.36 -0.59
N ARG A 134 -21.03 3.44 -1.91
CA ARG A 134 -20.11 2.53 -2.61
C ARG A 134 -18.67 2.99 -2.51
N TYR A 135 -18.45 4.31 -2.46
CA TYR A 135 -17.12 4.90 -2.34
C TYR A 135 -16.49 4.66 -0.97
N ASP A 136 -17.30 4.69 0.09
CA ASP A 136 -16.92 4.37 1.48
C ASP A 136 -16.68 2.87 1.69
N SER A 137 -15.83 2.28 0.84
CA SER A 137 -15.45 0.88 0.89
C SER A 137 -14.06 0.72 1.48
N THR A 138 -13.85 -0.35 2.24
CA THR A 138 -12.54 -0.74 2.79
C THR A 138 -11.62 -1.39 1.74
N ARG A 139 -11.88 -1.16 0.46
CA ARG A 139 -11.15 -1.80 -0.64
C ARG A 139 -9.74 -1.23 -0.71
N PRO A 140 -8.71 -2.08 -0.91
CA PRO A 140 -7.34 -1.61 -1.13
C PRO A 140 -7.19 -0.77 -2.41
N VAL A 141 -8.08 -1.00 -3.40
CA VAL A 141 -8.10 -0.29 -4.69
C VAL A 141 -9.55 0.00 -5.06
N ASN A 142 -9.83 1.26 -5.38
CA ASN A 142 -11.11 1.71 -5.90
C ASN A 142 -11.02 1.86 -7.41
N THR A 143 -11.58 0.91 -8.16
CA THR A 143 -11.69 1.02 -9.62
C THR A 143 -13.08 1.47 -10.04
N PHE A 144 -13.18 2.09 -11.21
CA PHE A 144 -14.44 2.60 -11.74
C PHE A 144 -15.48 1.50 -11.91
N ALA A 145 -15.05 0.33 -12.38
CA ALA A 145 -15.91 -0.84 -12.52
C ALA A 145 -16.43 -1.30 -11.15
N ALA A 146 -15.55 -1.42 -10.15
CA ALA A 146 -15.92 -1.90 -8.82
C ALA A 146 -16.88 -0.93 -8.09
N LEU A 147 -16.76 0.37 -8.36
CA LEU A 147 -17.64 1.40 -7.80
C LEU A 147 -18.93 1.60 -8.61
N GLY A 148 -19.00 1.09 -9.83
CA GLY A 148 -20.09 1.37 -10.76
C GLY A 148 -20.14 2.84 -11.14
N VAL A 149 -18.98 3.42 -11.47
CA VAL A 149 -18.85 4.84 -11.84
C VAL A 149 -19.57 5.11 -13.15
N GLU A 150 -20.41 6.13 -13.15
CA GLU A 150 -21.00 6.73 -14.34
C GLU A 150 -20.02 7.79 -14.87
N LEU A 151 -19.49 7.57 -16.08
CA LEU A 151 -18.55 8.50 -16.72
C LEU A 151 -19.26 9.81 -17.05
N LEU A 152 -18.63 10.92 -16.69
CA LEU A 152 -19.04 12.23 -17.14
C LEU A 152 -18.46 12.50 -18.52
N PRO A 153 -19.17 13.26 -19.38
CA PRO A 153 -18.59 13.70 -20.63
C PRO A 153 -17.31 14.48 -20.35
N SER A 154 -16.26 14.18 -21.11
CA SER A 154 -15.05 15.00 -21.12
C SER A 154 -15.46 16.43 -21.48
N PRO A 155 -14.93 17.46 -20.80
CA PRO A 155 -15.06 18.83 -21.27
C PRO A 155 -14.52 18.99 -22.70
#